data_AF-A0A084WP82-F1
#
_entry.id   AF-A0A084WP82-F1
#
_cell.length_a   1.000
_cell.length_b   1.000
_cell.length_c   1.000
_cell.angle_alpha   90.00
_cell.angle_beta   90.00
_cell.angle_gamma   90.00
#
_symmetry.space_group_name_H-M   'P 1'
#
loop_
_entity.id
_entity.type
_entity.pdbx_description
1 polymer ?
#
loop_
_entity_poly.entity_id
_entity_poly.type
_entity_poly.pdbx_seq_one_letter_code
_entity_poly.pdbx_strand_id
1 'polypeptide(L)'
;MFNFQQLLLYTIVPVALVAILIVRWKRQKLYNGAGTMNGPFALPLFGHLYFIFGKKPEDDLFKVLNRYAPFYNSPVGIWLGPFFVVGLHNNPDHIQTVLNSPHLLNKTFHYNFLRMNHGLLSSPGR
;
A
#
# COMPACT_ATOMS: atom_id res chain seq x y z
N MET A 1 -13.24 43.37 -10.04
CA MET A 1 -12.07 42.86 -10.78
C MET A 1 -11.49 41.72 -9.96
N PHE A 2 -11.51 40.48 -10.45
CA PHE A 2 -11.02 39.34 -9.68
C PHE A 2 -9.50 39.45 -9.50
N ASN A 3 -9.02 39.23 -8.27
CA ASN A 3 -7.59 39.25 -7.99
C ASN A 3 -6.91 38.00 -8.58
N PHE A 4 -5.66 38.13 -9.03
CA PHE A 4 -4.89 37.01 -9.60
C PHE A 4 -4.84 35.77 -8.69
N GLN A 5 -4.75 35.98 -7.37
CA GLN A 5 -4.81 34.90 -6.36
C GLN A 5 -6.15 34.15 -6.36
N GLN A 6 -7.27 34.85 -6.60
CA GLN A 6 -8.59 34.23 -6.65
C GLN A 6 -8.72 33.37 -7.92
N LEU A 7 -8.23 33.84 -9.07
CA LEU A 7 -8.20 33.08 -10.32
C LEU A 7 -7.36 31.78 -10.20
N LEU A 8 -6.21 31.85 -9.51
CA LEU A 8 -5.41 30.65 -9.21
C LEU A 8 -6.17 29.67 -8.31
N LEU A 9 -6.83 30.15 -7.25
CA LEU A 9 -7.60 29.28 -6.38
C LEU A 9 -8.76 28.59 -7.12
N TYR A 10 -9.51 29.37 -7.92
CA TYR A 10 -10.64 28.86 -8.71
C TYR A 10 -10.24 27.84 -9.78
N THR A 11 -8.99 27.82 -10.22
CA THR A 11 -8.49 26.84 -11.20
C THR A 11 -7.86 25.62 -10.52
N ILE A 12 -7.08 25.79 -9.45
CA ILE A 12 -6.41 24.69 -8.75
C ILE A 12 -7.41 23.75 -8.05
N VAL A 13 -8.42 24.31 -7.38
CA VAL A 13 -9.40 23.52 -6.63
C VAL A 13 -10.16 22.52 -7.52
N PRO A 14 -10.78 22.91 -8.65
CA PRO A 14 -11.47 21.95 -9.50
C PRO A 14 -10.51 20.96 -10.15
N VAL A 15 -9.29 21.38 -10.53
CA VAL A 15 -8.29 20.45 -11.07
C VAL A 15 -7.90 19.39 -10.05
N ALA A 16 -7.64 19.78 -8.79
CA ALA A 16 -7.35 18.86 -7.70
C ALA A 16 -8.54 17.93 -7.43
N LEU A 17 -9.76 18.45 -7.44
CA LEU A 17 -10.98 17.67 -7.21
C LEU A 17 -11.19 16.61 -8.31
N VAL A 18 -11.04 17.00 -9.58
CA VAL A 18 -11.10 16.07 -10.73
C VAL A 18 -10.00 15.02 -10.63
N ALA A 19 -8.77 15.40 -10.28
CA ALA A 19 -7.67 14.45 -10.09
C ALA A 19 -7.99 13.43 -8.98
N ILE A 20 -8.52 13.86 -7.84
CA ILE A 20 -8.94 12.99 -6.73
C ILE A 20 -10.03 12.03 -7.20
N LEU A 21 -11.04 12.51 -7.93
CA LEU A 21 -12.12 11.67 -8.46
C LEU A 21 -11.59 10.59 -9.42
N ILE A 22 -10.71 10.97 -10.36
CA ILE A 22 -10.09 10.03 -11.30
C ILE A 22 -9.29 8.96 -10.53
N VAL A 23 -8.50 9.36 -9.54
CA VAL A 23 -7.71 8.42 -8.71
C VAL A 23 -8.63 7.49 -7.92
N ARG A 24 -9.69 8.01 -7.30
CA ARG A 24 -10.66 7.20 -6.54
C ARG A 24 -11.37 6.20 -7.43
N TRP A 25 -11.80 6.61 -8.62
CA TRP A 25 -12.44 5.72 -9.59
C TRP A 25 -11.48 4.61 -10.03
N LYS A 26 -10.28 4.97 -10.49
CA LYS A 26 -9.29 3.99 -10.95
C LYS A 26 -8.90 2.98 -9.87
N ARG A 27 -8.94 3.38 -8.60
CA ARG A 27 -8.57 2.55 -7.45
C ARG A 27 -9.76 1.93 -6.71
N GLN A 28 -10.97 1.97 -7.29
CA GLN A 28 -12.17 1.45 -6.61
C GLN A 28 -12.04 -0.03 -6.24
N LYS A 29 -11.52 -0.88 -7.14
CA LYS A 29 -11.31 -2.31 -6.86
C LYS A 29 -10.35 -2.53 -5.69
N LEU A 30 -9.29 -1.72 -5.60
CA LEU A 30 -8.32 -1.78 -4.50
C LEU A 30 -8.98 -1.40 -3.18
N TYR A 31 -9.73 -0.30 -3.13
CA TYR A 31 -10.41 0.14 -1.91
C TYR A 31 -11.50 -0.83 -1.45
N ASN A 32 -12.24 -1.42 -2.40
CA ASN A 32 -13.23 -2.44 -2.08
C ASN A 32 -12.59 -3.68 -1.47
N GLY A 33 -11.48 -4.17 -2.05
CA GLY A 33 -10.74 -5.30 -1.48
C GLY A 33 -10.05 -4.96 -0.15
N ALA A 34 -9.53 -3.74 -0.01
CA ALA A 34 -8.94 -3.30 1.26
C ALA A 34 -9.98 -3.19 2.37
N GLY A 35 -11.23 -2.80 2.05
CA GLY A 35 -12.32 -2.68 3.01
C GLY A 35 -12.83 -4.02 3.57
N THR A 36 -12.50 -5.15 2.93
CA THR A 36 -12.84 -6.49 3.46
C THR A 36 -11.76 -7.06 4.38
N MET A 37 -10.61 -6.40 4.50
CA MET A 37 -9.48 -6.89 5.30
C MET A 37 -9.47 -6.23 6.67
N ASN A 38 -9.00 -6.97 7.67
CA ASN A 38 -8.75 -6.41 8.99
C ASN A 38 -7.49 -5.55 8.96
N GLY A 39 -7.36 -4.63 9.91
CA GLY A 39 -6.12 -3.90 10.08
C GLY A 39 -6.26 -2.74 11.05
N PRO A 40 -5.11 -2.14 11.41
CA PRO A 40 -5.10 -0.92 12.20
C PRO A 40 -5.78 0.24 11.47
N PHE A 41 -6.07 1.29 12.22
CA PHE A 41 -6.63 2.51 11.63
C PHE A 41 -5.60 3.17 10.71
N ALA A 42 -6.00 3.45 9.47
CA ALA A 42 -5.16 4.10 8.48
C ALA A 42 -5.42 5.62 8.47
N LEU A 43 -4.36 6.43 8.60
CA LEU A 43 -4.47 7.88 8.47
C LEU A 43 -4.74 8.27 7.02
N PRO A 44 -5.47 9.38 6.78
CA PRO A 44 -5.62 9.93 5.43
C PRO A 44 -4.24 10.26 4.85
N LEU A 45 -4.03 9.93 3.57
CA LEU A 45 -2.79 10.12 2.78
C LEU A 45 -1.58 9.29 3.20
N PHE A 46 -1.30 9.15 4.50
CA PHE A 46 -0.12 8.45 5.02
C PHE A 46 -0.37 6.97 5.32
N GLY A 47 -1.62 6.57 5.55
CA GLY A 47 -1.94 5.20 5.94
C GLY A 47 -1.33 4.85 7.30
N HIS A 48 -0.53 3.80 7.34
CA HIS A 48 0.13 3.25 8.53
C HIS A 48 1.60 3.65 8.66
N LEU A 49 2.06 4.60 7.84
CA LEU A 49 3.43 5.14 7.94
C LEU A 49 3.75 5.72 9.34
N TYR A 50 2.74 6.01 10.16
CA TYR A 50 2.95 6.43 11.54
C TYR A 50 3.57 5.33 12.43
N PHE A 51 3.45 4.04 12.09
CA PHE A 51 4.11 2.97 12.85
C PHE A 51 5.63 3.00 12.74
N ILE A 52 6.15 3.61 11.69
CA ILE A 52 7.59 3.71 11.41
C ILE A 52 8.15 5.12 11.69
N PHE A 53 7.27 6.09 11.96
CA PHE A 53 7.69 7.46 12.21
C PHE A 53 8.44 7.55 13.54
N GLY A 54 9.68 8.05 13.51
CA GLY A 54 10.56 8.16 14.68
C GLY A 54 11.23 6.85 15.11
N LYS A 55 11.06 5.75 14.36
CA LYS A 55 11.84 4.52 14.56
C LYS A 55 13.22 4.65 13.94
N LYS A 56 14.22 4.02 14.56
CA LYS A 56 15.58 4.03 14.01
C LYS A 56 15.59 3.24 12.69
N PRO A 57 16.49 3.55 11.74
CA PRO A 57 16.67 2.73 10.54
C PRO A 57 16.95 1.24 10.85
N GLU A 58 17.50 1.00 12.04
CA GLU A 58 17.83 -0.32 12.60
C GLU A 58 16.60 -1.09 13.09
N ASP A 59 15.49 -0.39 13.39
CA ASP A 59 14.24 -1.00 13.79
C ASP A 59 13.57 -1.60 12.55
N ASP A 60 13.75 -2.90 12.38
CA ASP A 60 13.20 -3.66 11.27
C ASP A 60 11.67 -3.49 11.17
N LEU A 61 11.20 -3.04 10.00
CA LEU A 61 9.79 -2.95 9.63
C LEU A 61 9.06 -4.24 9.98
N PHE A 62 9.68 -5.39 9.73
CA PHE A 62 9.09 -6.70 10.01
C PHE A 62 8.88 -6.93 11.51
N LYS A 63 9.72 -6.40 12.40
CA LYS A 63 9.51 -6.49 13.86
C LYS A 63 8.30 -5.69 14.30
N VAL A 64 8.13 -4.50 13.74
CA VAL A 64 6.95 -3.65 14.02
C VAL A 64 5.70 -4.37 13.53
N LEU A 65 5.71 -4.87 12.30
CA LEU A 65 4.57 -5.62 11.74
C LEU A 65 4.26 -6.90 12.52
N ASN A 66 5.26 -7.68 12.90
CA ASN A 66 5.09 -8.89 13.71
C ASN A 66 4.54 -8.61 15.10
N ARG A 67 4.84 -7.44 15.69
CA ARG A 67 4.24 -7.04 16.96
C ARG A 67 2.73 -6.79 16.83
N TYR A 68 2.28 -6.25 15.70
CA TYR A 68 0.87 -5.94 15.48
C TYR A 68 0.07 -7.10 14.86
N ALA A 69 0.72 -8.02 14.17
CA ALA A 69 0.08 -9.14 13.47
C ALA A 69 -0.86 -10.00 14.35
N PRO A 70 -0.55 -10.32 15.63
CA PRO A 70 -1.44 -11.13 16.48
C PRO A 70 -2.77 -10.46 16.81
N PHE A 71 -2.88 -9.13 16.67
CA PHE A 71 -4.09 -8.38 17.03
C PHE A 71 -5.13 -8.35 15.90
N TYR A 72 -4.80 -8.84 14.70
CA TYR A 72 -5.68 -8.79 13.54
C TYR A 72 -5.77 -10.15 12.87
N ASN A 73 -6.99 -10.55 12.52
CA ASN A 73 -7.21 -11.79 11.77
C ASN A 73 -6.70 -11.64 10.33
N SER A 74 -5.98 -12.64 9.85
CA SER A 74 -5.51 -12.70 8.47
C SER A 74 -6.68 -12.88 7.49
N PRO A 75 -6.67 -12.25 6.30
CA PRO A 75 -5.64 -11.33 5.79
C PRO A 75 -5.71 -9.93 6.41
N VAL A 76 -4.53 -9.34 6.64
CA VAL A 76 -4.38 -7.99 7.23
C VAL A 76 -3.99 -6.98 6.15
N GLY A 77 -4.72 -5.88 6.06
CA GLY A 77 -4.48 -4.79 5.12
C GLY A 77 -3.65 -3.66 5.72
N ILE A 78 -2.54 -3.31 5.07
CA ILE A 78 -1.62 -2.25 5.53
C ILE A 78 -1.38 -1.24 4.40
N TRP A 79 -1.87 -0.02 4.60
CA TRP A 79 -1.50 1.16 3.80
C TRP A 79 -0.10 1.68 4.15
N LEU A 80 0.77 1.78 3.15
CA LEU A 80 2.05 2.49 3.19
C LEU A 80 1.97 3.67 2.21
N GLY A 81 1.40 4.78 2.66
CA GLY A 81 1.05 5.90 1.80
C GLY A 81 0.10 5.47 0.66
N PRO A 82 0.48 5.61 -0.62
CA PRO A 82 -0.36 5.22 -1.76
C PRO A 82 -0.34 3.72 -2.09
N PHE A 83 0.50 2.94 -1.40
CA PHE A 83 0.66 1.51 -1.59
C PHE A 83 -0.12 0.72 -0.55
N PHE A 84 -0.75 -0.37 -0.96
CA PHE A 84 -1.47 -1.26 -0.07
C PHE A 84 -0.78 -2.62 -0.06
N VAL A 85 -0.45 -3.09 1.13
CA VAL A 85 0.25 -4.35 1.38
C VAL A 85 -0.70 -5.27 2.13
N VAL A 86 -0.74 -6.54 1.73
CA VAL A 86 -1.53 -7.57 2.41
C VAL A 86 -0.57 -8.45 3.19
N GLY A 87 -0.72 -8.46 4.51
CA GLY A 87 -0.05 -9.38 5.42
C GLY A 87 -0.86 -10.67 5.57
N LEU A 88 -0.19 -11.81 5.39
CA LEU A 88 -0.75 -13.13 5.67
C LEU A 88 -0.11 -13.69 6.93
N HIS A 89 -0.93 -14.11 7.88
CA HIS A 89 -0.48 -14.67 9.15
C HIS A 89 -1.41 -15.83 9.57
N ASN A 90 -0.85 -16.90 10.15
CA ASN A 90 -1.61 -17.99 10.76
C ASN A 90 -2.65 -18.70 9.88
N ASN A 91 -2.54 -18.62 8.55
CA ASN A 91 -3.39 -19.40 7.64
C ASN A 91 -2.55 -19.96 6.47
N PRO A 92 -2.17 -21.25 6.50
CA PRO A 92 -1.36 -21.87 5.45
C PRO A 92 -2.09 -21.93 4.11
N ASP A 93 -3.42 -22.04 4.09
CA ASP A 93 -4.21 -22.11 2.85
C ASP A 93 -4.14 -20.80 2.06
N HIS A 94 -4.17 -19.66 2.76
CA HIS A 94 -3.98 -18.35 2.13
C HIS A 94 -2.57 -18.22 1.54
N ILE A 95 -1.54 -18.68 2.26
CA ILE A 95 -0.16 -18.66 1.79
C ILE A 95 -0.03 -19.55 0.55
N GLN A 96 -0.57 -20.76 0.59
CA GLN A 96 -0.55 -21.70 -0.54
C GLN A 96 -1.29 -21.13 -1.76
N THR A 97 -2.46 -20.52 -1.55
CA THR A 97 -3.23 -19.89 -2.64
C THR A 97 -2.46 -18.77 -3.30
N VAL A 98 -1.81 -17.90 -2.51
CA VAL A 98 -1.03 -16.79 -3.05
C VAL A 98 0.23 -17.26 -3.77
N LEU A 99 0.96 -18.21 -3.18
CA LEU A 99 2.19 -18.76 -3.79
C LEU A 99 1.92 -19.60 -5.04
N ASN A 100 0.75 -20.20 -5.18
CA ASN A 100 0.38 -20.95 -6.39
C ASN A 100 -0.34 -20.09 -7.45
N SER A 101 -0.59 -18.81 -7.18
CA SER A 101 -1.29 -17.95 -8.13
C SER A 101 -0.32 -17.34 -9.14
N PRO A 102 -0.50 -17.60 -10.46
CA PRO A 102 0.39 -17.04 -11.49
C PRO A 102 0.31 -15.51 -11.58
N HIS A 103 -0.71 -14.88 -10.98
CA HIS A 103 -0.89 -13.43 -10.99
C HIS A 103 -0.26 -12.73 -9.77
N LEU A 104 0.11 -13.48 -8.73
CA LEU A 104 0.65 -12.95 -7.47
C LEU A 104 2.16 -13.23 -7.28
N LEU A 105 2.75 -14.06 -8.16
CA LEU A 105 4.18 -14.40 -8.16
C LEU A 105 5.08 -13.28 -8.71
N ASN A 106 4.50 -12.24 -9.30
CA ASN A 106 5.28 -11.10 -9.77
C ASN A 106 5.84 -10.30 -8.61
N LYS A 107 7.15 -10.05 -8.66
CA LYS A 107 7.85 -9.23 -7.67
C LYS A 107 7.30 -7.81 -7.68
N THR A 108 6.99 -7.30 -6.50
CA THR A 108 6.47 -5.94 -6.33
C THR A 108 7.59 -4.91 -6.51
N PHE A 109 7.22 -3.65 -6.78
CA PHE A 109 8.13 -2.51 -6.97
C PHE A 109 9.12 -2.32 -5.81
N HIS A 110 8.83 -2.83 -4.61
CA HIS A 110 9.77 -2.84 -3.49
C HIS A 110 11.11 -3.45 -3.89
N TYR A 111 11.15 -4.56 -4.65
CA TYR A 111 12.42 -5.19 -5.05
C TYR A 111 13.28 -4.36 -6.01
N ASN A 112 12.76 -3.26 -6.56
CA ASN A 112 13.51 -2.37 -7.45
C ASN A 112 14.68 -1.68 -6.74
N PHE A 113 14.71 -1.60 -5.40
CA PHE A 113 15.86 -1.06 -4.67
C PHE A 113 17.13 -1.88 -4.91
N LEU A 114 17.00 -3.18 -5.20
CA LEU A 114 18.15 -4.05 -5.46
C LEU A 114 18.83 -3.71 -6.80
N ARG A 115 18.16 -2.99 -7.71
CA ARG A 115 18.63 -2.66 -9.07
C ARG A 115 19.17 -3.87 -9.85
N MET A 116 18.72 -5.07 -9.50
CA MET A 116 19.10 -6.30 -10.19
C MET A 116 18.17 -6.47 -11.39
N ASN A 117 18.65 -6.06 -12.57
CA ASN A 117 17.87 -6.19 -13.80
C ASN A 117 17.83 -7.65 -14.31
N HIS A 118 18.77 -8.52 -13.87
CA HIS A 118 18.94 -9.89 -14.34
C HIS A 118 19.41 -10.81 -13.20
N GLY A 119 18.96 -12.07 -13.19
CA GLY A 119 19.36 -13.09 -12.20
C GLY A 119 18.18 -13.80 -11.53
N LEU A 120 18.45 -14.89 -10.79
CA LEU A 120 17.42 -15.71 -10.12
C LEU A 120 16.56 -14.89 -9.13
N LEU A 121 17.15 -13.86 -8.52
CA LEU A 121 16.47 -12.96 -7.58
C LEU A 121 15.61 -11.90 -8.28
N SER A 122 15.77 -11.68 -9.58
CA SER A 122 14.98 -10.71 -10.36
C SER A 122 14.08 -11.36 -11.41
N SER A 123 14.25 -12.65 -11.70
CA SER A 123 13.38 -13.39 -12.61
C SER A 123 11.96 -13.54 -12.03
N PRO A 124 10.90 -13.39 -12.85
CA PRO A 124 9.54 -13.70 -12.42
C PRO A 124 9.41 -15.19 -12.08
N GLY A 125 8.59 -15.51 -11.08
CA GLY A 125 8.24 -16.89 -10.76
C GLY A 125 7.46 -17.52 -11.91
N ARG A 126 7.76 -18.79 -12.23
CA ARG A 126 6.98 -19.60 -13.16
C ARG A 126 5.81 -20.26 -12.45
#